data_AF-A0A4R9IIG6-F1
#
_entry.id   AF-A0A4R9IIG6-F1
#
_cell.length_a   1.000
_cell.length_b   1.000
_cell.length_c   1.000
_cell.angle_alpha   90.00
_cell.angle_beta   90.00
_cell.angle_gamma   90.00
#
_symmetry.space_group_name_H-M   'P 1'
#
loop_
_entity.id
_entity.type
_entity.pdbx_description
1 polymer ?
#
loop_
_entity_poly.entity_id
_entity_poly.type
_entity_poly.pdbx_seq_one_letter_code
_entity_poly.pdbx_strand_id
1 'polypeptide(L)'
;MNDIDEQQRRLIGEALRLLHEEYLQNEPFNDYLDSEEMIRVGSLEFPVSQVTFWLDRDAYYNDLNVWLDETLKEKHASTIKLLKDSKQLAVFFELVDSISRNRIIPFVGAGLCKPMEMPLWKEALMELNAEINITSSNEILQLIDSGDYLIAAEKLAASSSLKVDSFIRTKYRIHSVKGALKELPKIANGCVVTTNFDNAIEKVYEVSGISFDGHMYGKEEHNFFPRLAKGERCLLKLHGDAQNNRTYILTDEQYKRAYGAQIDFKLPLPKALRQIYISSTLLFLGCSLEKDRTLDLFKQVKEGEDYEVPLHFAILPKPVEQSKVREKENLLLSINIQPIWYPDEQHQFVEDILALLSDVSQKRLNLQETERKV
;
A
#
# COMPACT_ATOMS: atom_id res chain seq x y z
N MET A 1 -36.48 27.71 39.20
CA MET A 1 -35.82 28.59 38.22
C MET A 1 -34.29 28.50 38.24
N ASN A 2 -33.66 27.69 39.11
CA ASN A 2 -32.19 27.55 39.23
C ASN A 2 -31.57 26.40 38.42
N ASP A 3 -32.19 25.21 38.37
CA ASP A 3 -31.57 24.04 37.70
C ASP A 3 -31.40 24.21 36.19
N ILE A 4 -32.35 24.88 35.54
CA ILE A 4 -32.32 25.08 34.07
C ILE A 4 -31.21 26.06 33.69
N ASP A 5 -30.99 27.12 34.49
CA ASP A 5 -29.94 28.12 34.25
C ASP A 5 -28.54 27.53 34.52
N GLU A 6 -28.40 26.67 35.52
CA GLU A 6 -27.15 25.97 35.82
C GLU A 6 -26.80 24.93 34.73
N GLN A 7 -27.80 24.19 34.24
CA GLN A 7 -27.63 23.25 33.13
C GLN A 7 -27.26 23.98 31.83
N GLN A 8 -27.91 25.11 31.53
CA GLN A 8 -27.59 25.94 30.36
C GLN A 8 -26.17 26.51 30.43
N ARG A 9 -25.73 27.03 31.57
CA ARG A 9 -24.35 27.51 31.76
C ARG A 9 -23.32 26.41 31.55
N ARG A 10 -23.61 25.19 32.04
CA ARG A 10 -22.73 24.04 31.85
C ARG A 10 -22.62 23.66 30.37
N LEU A 11 -23.74 23.61 29.64
CA LEU A 11 -23.75 23.34 28.21
C LEU A 11 -23.01 24.40 27.39
N ILE A 12 -23.17 25.68 27.72
CA ILE A 12 -22.45 26.78 27.06
C ILE A 12 -20.94 26.67 27.34
N GLY A 13 -20.55 26.40 28.58
CA GLY A 13 -19.13 26.20 28.94
C GLY A 13 -18.50 25.03 28.19
N GLU A 14 -19.23 23.93 28.05
CA GLU A 14 -18.76 22.76 27.31
C GLU A 14 -18.68 23.02 25.80
N ALA A 15 -19.65 23.75 25.23
CA ALA A 15 -19.60 24.18 23.83
C ALA A 15 -18.42 25.12 23.54
N LEU A 16 -18.16 26.09 24.43
CA LEU A 16 -17.00 26.99 24.30
C LEU A 16 -15.68 26.22 24.40
N ARG A 17 -15.60 25.23 25.30
CA ARG A 17 -14.41 24.36 25.40
C ARG A 17 -14.17 23.59 24.11
N LEU A 18 -15.20 22.96 23.56
CA LEU A 18 -15.08 22.20 22.30
C LEU A 18 -14.67 23.09 21.13
N LEU A 19 -15.25 24.29 21.02
CA LEU A 19 -14.89 25.26 19.98
C LEU A 19 -13.45 25.76 20.14
N HIS A 20 -13.00 25.96 21.38
CA HIS A 20 -11.62 26.34 21.63
C HIS A 20 -10.64 25.21 21.29
N GLU A 21 -10.98 23.97 21.63
CA GLU A 21 -10.20 22.80 21.23
C GLU A 21 -10.13 22.64 19.72
N GLU A 22 -11.23 22.87 19.02
CA GLU A 22 -11.29 22.84 17.55
C GLU A 22 -10.40 23.93 16.92
N TYR A 23 -10.44 25.16 17.44
CA TYR A 23 -9.56 26.23 17.00
C TYR A 23 -8.08 25.86 17.19
N LEU A 24 -7.72 25.30 18.36
CA LEU A 24 -6.34 24.90 18.66
C LEU A 24 -5.84 23.74 17.79
N GLN A 25 -6.73 22.86 17.32
CA GLN A 25 -6.35 21.79 16.38
C GLN A 25 -5.87 22.32 15.02
N ASN A 26 -6.26 23.53 14.66
CA ASN A 26 -5.88 24.19 13.41
C ASN A 26 -4.71 25.16 13.58
N GLU A 27 -3.88 25.01 14.63
CA GLU A 27 -2.71 25.84 14.91
C GLU A 27 -1.85 26.16 13.67
N PRO A 28 -1.49 25.20 12.79
CA PRO A 28 -0.69 25.52 11.59
C PRO A 28 -1.36 26.49 10.62
N PHE A 29 -2.68 26.42 10.49
CA PHE A 29 -3.45 27.35 9.67
C PHE A 29 -3.61 28.70 10.38
N ASN A 30 -3.83 28.70 11.70
CA ASN A 30 -3.92 29.93 12.48
C ASN A 30 -2.62 30.73 12.38
N ASP A 31 -1.46 30.07 12.52
CA ASP A 31 -0.15 30.68 12.37
C ASP A 31 0.07 31.26 10.96
N TYR A 32 -0.43 30.57 9.93
CA TYR A 32 -0.41 31.09 8.55
C TYR A 32 -1.26 32.37 8.43
N LEU A 33 -2.49 32.36 8.92
CA LEU A 33 -3.39 33.50 8.84
C LEU A 33 -2.88 34.70 9.68
N ASP A 34 -2.26 34.41 10.82
CA ASP A 34 -1.71 35.39 11.75
C ASP A 34 -0.31 35.88 11.34
N SER A 35 0.26 35.34 10.27
CA SER A 35 1.51 35.84 9.67
C SER A 35 1.31 37.19 8.96
N GLU A 36 0.06 37.56 8.67
CA GLU A 36 -0.32 38.88 8.17
C GLU A 36 -0.46 39.93 9.30
N GLU A 37 -0.81 41.17 8.97
CA GLU A 37 -1.01 42.23 9.97
C GLU A 37 -2.21 41.94 10.89
N MET A 38 -2.00 42.12 12.20
CA MET A 38 -3.03 41.99 13.24
C MET A 38 -4.22 42.93 13.02
N ILE A 39 -5.43 42.47 13.35
CA ILE A 39 -6.65 43.28 13.25
C ILE A 39 -6.73 44.23 14.44
N ARG A 40 -6.85 45.53 14.16
CA ARG A 40 -7.06 46.57 15.17
C ARG A 40 -8.55 46.89 15.36
N VAL A 41 -9.05 46.69 16.57
CA VAL A 41 -10.38 47.13 16.99
C VAL A 41 -10.24 48.14 18.12
N GLY A 42 -10.26 49.43 17.77
CA GLY A 42 -9.99 50.51 18.71
C GLY A 42 -8.53 50.48 19.19
N SER A 43 -8.32 50.28 20.48
CA SER A 43 -6.99 50.18 21.11
C SER A 43 -6.49 48.74 21.30
N LEU A 44 -7.27 47.75 20.86
CA LEU A 44 -6.95 46.32 21.01
C LEU A 44 -6.47 45.76 19.66
N GLU A 45 -5.49 44.87 19.74
CA GLU A 45 -4.95 44.11 18.60
C GLU A 45 -5.31 42.65 18.78
N PHE A 46 -5.83 42.03 17.72
CA PHE A 46 -6.23 40.63 17.72
C PHE A 46 -5.62 39.89 16.52
N PRO A 47 -5.25 38.61 16.69
CA PRO A 47 -4.89 37.73 15.57
C PRO A 47 -6.06 37.60 14.59
N VAL A 48 -5.75 37.58 13.29
CA VAL A 48 -6.74 37.45 12.22
C VAL A 48 -7.51 36.14 12.42
N SER A 49 -6.82 35.04 12.73
CA SER A 49 -7.39 33.71 12.89
C SER A 49 -8.43 33.67 14.01
N GLN A 50 -8.13 34.31 15.13
CA GLN A 50 -9.02 34.40 16.29
C GLN A 50 -10.27 35.21 15.96
N VAL A 51 -10.11 36.37 15.31
CA VAL A 51 -11.24 37.22 14.92
C VAL A 51 -12.15 36.48 13.96
N THR A 52 -11.61 35.87 12.91
CA THR A 52 -12.39 35.16 11.89
C THR A 52 -13.08 33.93 12.50
N PHE A 53 -12.41 33.11 13.30
CA PHE A 53 -13.03 31.92 13.92
C PHE A 53 -14.24 32.24 14.82
N TRP A 54 -14.14 33.31 15.61
CA TRP A 54 -15.18 33.69 16.58
C TRP A 54 -16.29 34.58 16.00
N LEU A 55 -16.00 35.38 14.97
CA LEU A 55 -16.97 36.31 14.37
C LEU A 55 -17.61 35.80 13.07
N ASP A 56 -16.83 35.13 12.20
CA ASP A 56 -17.29 34.61 10.91
C ASP A 56 -16.69 33.22 10.65
N ARG A 57 -17.31 32.23 11.27
CA ARG A 57 -16.81 30.85 11.23
C ARG A 57 -16.89 30.23 9.84
N ASP A 58 -17.86 30.64 9.04
CA ASP A 58 -17.99 30.17 7.66
C ASP A 58 -16.83 30.68 6.81
N ALA A 59 -16.43 31.95 6.96
CA ALA A 59 -15.22 32.48 6.34
C ALA A 59 -13.96 31.74 6.81
N TYR A 60 -13.82 31.50 8.12
CA TYR A 60 -12.68 30.76 8.66
C TYR A 60 -12.53 29.36 8.03
N TYR A 61 -13.61 28.58 7.95
CA TYR A 61 -13.53 27.25 7.34
C TYR A 61 -13.32 27.31 5.83
N ASN A 62 -13.84 28.33 5.14
CA ASN A 62 -13.56 28.51 3.72
C ASN A 62 -12.07 28.76 3.47
N ASP A 63 -11.47 29.69 4.22
CA ASP A 63 -10.04 29.99 4.11
C ASP A 63 -9.18 28.80 4.54
N LEU A 64 -9.57 28.07 5.59
CA LEU A 64 -8.91 26.83 6.01
C LEU A 64 -8.94 25.79 4.89
N ASN A 65 -10.07 25.60 4.23
CA ASN A 65 -10.19 24.65 3.12
C ASN A 65 -9.32 25.06 1.92
N VAL A 66 -9.25 26.36 1.59
CA VAL A 66 -8.37 26.88 0.53
C VAL A 66 -6.91 26.65 0.89
N TRP A 67 -6.50 27.00 2.10
CA TRP A 67 -5.13 26.82 2.57
C TRP A 67 -4.72 25.34 2.62
N LEU A 68 -5.61 24.46 3.08
CA LEU A 68 -5.38 23.02 3.06
C LEU A 68 -5.20 22.51 1.62
N ASP A 69 -6.03 22.97 0.69
CA ASP A 69 -5.92 22.60 -0.73
C ASP A 69 -4.60 23.10 -1.35
N GLU A 70 -4.18 24.34 -1.07
CA GLU A 70 -2.88 24.89 -1.52
C GLU A 70 -1.68 24.15 -0.90
N THR A 71 -1.70 23.93 0.41
CA THR A 71 -0.63 23.22 1.12
C THR A 71 -0.51 21.78 0.64
N LEU A 72 -1.63 21.09 0.40
CA LEU A 72 -1.64 19.75 -0.18
C LEU A 72 -1.17 19.75 -1.64
N LYS A 73 -1.51 20.78 -2.43
CA LYS A 73 -0.98 20.94 -3.80
C LYS A 73 0.53 21.10 -3.80
N GLU A 74 1.08 21.91 -2.91
CA GLU A 74 2.53 22.10 -2.78
C GLU A 74 3.22 20.80 -2.35
N LYS A 75 2.69 20.13 -1.32
CA LYS A 75 3.17 18.81 -0.85
C LYS A 75 3.24 17.80 -2.00
N HIS A 76 2.23 17.79 -2.87
CA HIS A 76 2.11 16.81 -3.96
C HIS A 76 2.60 17.33 -5.32
N ALA A 77 3.20 18.53 -5.38
CA ALA A 77 3.51 19.20 -6.63
C ALA A 77 4.44 18.38 -7.54
N SER A 78 5.46 17.73 -6.97
CA SER A 78 6.40 16.86 -7.70
C SER A 78 5.69 15.67 -8.34
N THR A 79 4.81 15.00 -7.60
CA THR A 79 4.04 13.84 -8.05
C THR A 79 3.00 14.22 -9.10
N ILE A 80 2.27 15.32 -8.89
CA ILE A 80 1.32 15.85 -9.86
C ILE A 80 2.03 16.20 -11.17
N LYS A 81 3.19 16.85 -11.09
CA LYS A 81 4.02 17.16 -12.26
C LYS A 81 4.46 15.89 -12.98
N LEU A 82 4.97 14.89 -12.25
CA LEU A 82 5.35 13.60 -12.82
C LEU A 82 4.19 12.97 -13.61
N LEU A 83 3.00 12.89 -13.00
CA LEU A 83 1.81 12.29 -13.63
C LEU A 83 1.34 13.07 -14.87
N LYS A 84 1.45 14.41 -14.85
CA LYS A 84 1.14 15.28 -16.00
C LYS A 84 2.14 15.07 -17.15
N ASP A 85 3.44 15.20 -16.86
CA ASP A 85 4.51 15.12 -17.86
C ASP A 85 4.56 13.74 -18.52
N SER A 86 4.25 12.68 -17.75
CA SER A 86 4.16 11.31 -18.23
C SER A 86 2.80 10.91 -18.83
N LYS A 87 1.81 11.81 -18.81
CA LYS A 87 0.43 11.58 -19.31
C LYS A 87 -0.31 10.43 -18.62
N GLN A 88 -0.12 10.26 -17.32
CA GLN A 88 -0.67 9.17 -16.52
C GLN A 88 -1.86 9.58 -15.64
N LEU A 89 -2.32 10.83 -15.74
CA LEU A 89 -3.45 11.35 -14.94
C LEU A 89 -4.75 10.54 -15.13
N ALA A 90 -5.05 10.10 -16.34
CA ALA A 90 -6.27 9.32 -16.60
C ALA A 90 -6.28 8.01 -15.81
N VAL A 91 -5.19 7.22 -15.92
CA VAL A 91 -5.01 5.96 -15.17
C VAL A 91 -4.99 6.22 -13.67
N PHE A 92 -4.37 7.32 -13.23
CA PHE A 92 -4.38 7.73 -11.83
C PHE A 92 -5.82 7.98 -11.32
N PHE A 93 -6.67 8.69 -12.07
CA PHE A 93 -8.05 8.94 -11.67
C PHE A 93 -8.92 7.68 -11.69
N GLU A 94 -8.68 6.74 -12.61
CA GLU A 94 -9.34 5.42 -12.58
C GLU A 94 -8.97 4.63 -11.31
N LEU A 95 -7.72 4.73 -10.87
CA LEU A 95 -7.28 4.15 -9.60
C LEU A 95 -7.93 4.87 -8.41
N VAL A 96 -8.02 6.21 -8.42
CA VAL A 96 -8.75 6.99 -7.39
C VAL A 96 -10.20 6.51 -7.28
N ASP A 97 -10.93 6.38 -8.39
CA ASP A 97 -12.33 5.91 -8.37
C ASP A 97 -12.43 4.48 -7.79
N SER A 98 -11.47 3.62 -8.11
CA SER A 98 -11.41 2.26 -7.57
C SER A 98 -11.17 2.25 -6.05
N ILE A 99 -10.32 3.14 -5.54
CA ILE A 99 -10.07 3.35 -4.10
C ILE A 99 -11.33 3.90 -3.41
N SER A 100 -11.93 4.96 -3.95
CA SER A 100 -13.13 5.59 -3.37
C SER A 100 -14.33 4.65 -3.28
N ARG A 101 -14.37 3.59 -4.10
CA ARG A 101 -15.39 2.53 -4.05
C ARG A 101 -15.05 1.37 -3.09
N ASN A 102 -13.92 1.43 -2.38
CA ASN A 102 -13.40 0.35 -1.54
C ASN A 102 -13.25 -0.99 -2.28
N ARG A 103 -12.86 -0.96 -3.58
CA ARG A 103 -12.69 -2.17 -4.41
C ARG A 103 -11.23 -2.54 -4.67
N ILE A 104 -10.30 -1.88 -3.99
CA ILE A 104 -8.87 -2.13 -4.13
C ILE A 104 -8.39 -3.16 -3.13
N ILE A 105 -7.64 -4.14 -3.64
CA ILE A 105 -6.85 -5.08 -2.85
C ILE A 105 -5.37 -4.83 -3.18
N PRO A 106 -4.58 -4.28 -2.24
CA PRO A 106 -3.15 -4.13 -2.44
C PRO A 106 -2.49 -5.50 -2.54
N PHE A 107 -1.62 -5.67 -3.54
CA PHE A 107 -0.73 -6.80 -3.70
C PHE A 107 0.70 -6.32 -3.45
N VAL A 108 1.26 -6.66 -2.28
CA VAL A 108 2.51 -6.10 -1.76
C VAL A 108 3.65 -7.10 -1.93
N GLY A 109 4.69 -6.70 -2.65
CA GLY A 109 5.92 -7.46 -2.82
C GLY A 109 7.06 -6.98 -1.92
N ALA A 110 8.20 -7.66 -2.00
CA ALA A 110 9.36 -7.41 -1.14
C ALA A 110 9.96 -6.01 -1.33
N GLY A 111 9.78 -5.39 -2.52
CA GLY A 111 10.29 -4.06 -2.81
C GLY A 111 9.72 -2.98 -1.88
N LEU A 112 8.47 -3.14 -1.41
CA LEU A 112 7.84 -2.19 -0.49
C LEU A 112 8.41 -2.28 0.93
N CYS A 113 9.08 -3.39 1.27
CA CYS A 113 9.70 -3.63 2.56
C CYS A 113 11.19 -3.24 2.63
N LYS A 114 11.82 -2.86 1.51
CA LYS A 114 13.25 -2.48 1.46
C LYS A 114 13.64 -1.34 2.42
N PRO A 115 12.82 -0.27 2.63
CA PRO A 115 13.13 0.78 3.61
C PRO A 115 13.18 0.30 5.07
N MET A 116 12.71 -0.91 5.35
CA MET A 116 12.78 -1.55 6.67
C MET A 116 13.98 -2.50 6.80
N GLU A 117 14.98 -2.36 5.92
CA GLU A 117 16.25 -3.10 5.93
C GLU A 117 16.08 -4.63 5.74
N MET A 118 14.95 -5.04 5.17
CA MET A 118 14.70 -6.44 4.83
C MET A 118 15.34 -6.78 3.49
N PRO A 119 16.07 -7.91 3.39
CA PRO A 119 16.72 -8.31 2.16
C PRO A 119 15.69 -8.73 1.10
N LEU A 120 15.92 -8.32 -0.14
CA LEU A 120 15.23 -8.87 -1.29
C LEU A 120 15.61 -10.34 -1.46
N TRP A 121 14.80 -11.09 -2.20
CA TRP A 121 14.95 -12.54 -2.27
C TRP A 121 16.34 -12.99 -2.78
N LYS A 122 16.89 -12.28 -3.78
CA LYS A 122 18.27 -12.52 -4.27
C LYS A 122 19.31 -12.35 -3.16
N GLU A 123 19.23 -11.26 -2.40
CA GLU A 123 20.16 -10.93 -1.31
C GLU A 123 20.03 -11.95 -0.17
N ALA A 124 18.80 -12.32 0.19
CA ALA A 124 18.51 -13.32 1.22
C ALA A 124 19.12 -14.69 0.89
N LEU A 125 18.99 -15.16 -0.35
CA LEU A 125 19.58 -16.43 -0.78
C LEU A 125 21.11 -16.38 -0.79
N MET A 126 21.72 -15.24 -1.15
CA MET A 126 23.17 -15.05 -1.10
C MET A 126 23.70 -15.10 0.35
N GLU A 127 23.05 -14.39 1.26
CA GLU A 127 23.41 -14.41 2.70
C GLU A 127 23.25 -15.83 3.28
N LEU A 128 22.12 -16.48 2.99
CA LEU A 128 21.84 -17.83 3.46
C LEU A 128 22.88 -18.85 2.92
N ASN A 129 23.28 -18.73 1.65
CA ASN A 129 24.33 -19.58 1.08
C ASN A 129 25.68 -19.39 1.81
N ALA A 130 26.03 -18.15 2.16
CA ALA A 130 27.23 -17.86 2.94
C ALA A 130 27.18 -18.45 4.37
N GLU A 131 26.02 -18.42 5.02
CA GLU A 131 25.83 -18.97 6.38
C GLU A 131 25.83 -20.52 6.43
N ILE A 132 25.32 -21.18 5.38
CA ILE A 132 25.29 -22.65 5.33
C ILE A 132 26.67 -23.22 4.95
N ASN A 133 27.51 -22.45 4.24
CA ASN A 133 28.89 -22.79 3.83
C ASN A 133 28.96 -24.13 3.06
N ILE A 134 28.16 -24.24 1.99
CA ILE A 134 28.00 -25.47 1.20
C ILE A 134 29.17 -25.63 0.20
N THR A 135 29.67 -26.85 0.03
CA THR A 135 30.72 -27.19 -0.96
C THR A 135 30.31 -26.87 -2.41
N SER A 136 29.01 -26.87 -2.72
CA SER A 136 28.39 -26.51 -4.00
C SER A 136 28.00 -25.03 -4.14
N SER A 137 28.63 -24.13 -3.38
CA SER A 137 28.32 -22.68 -3.38
C SER A 137 28.29 -22.05 -4.78
N ASN A 138 29.20 -22.45 -5.69
CA ASN A 138 29.24 -21.92 -7.05
C ASN A 138 28.00 -22.25 -7.89
N GLU A 139 27.41 -23.44 -7.74
CA GLU A 139 26.19 -23.81 -8.47
C GLU A 139 24.97 -23.02 -7.97
N ILE A 140 24.91 -22.79 -6.66
CA ILE A 140 23.83 -22.02 -6.03
C ILE A 140 23.92 -20.56 -6.48
N LEU A 141 25.12 -19.97 -6.50
CA LEU A 141 25.34 -18.61 -7.01
C LEU A 141 24.94 -18.47 -8.48
N GLN A 142 25.27 -19.46 -9.33
CA GLN A 142 24.81 -19.47 -10.73
C GLN A 142 23.29 -19.49 -10.86
N LEU A 143 22.59 -20.29 -10.05
CA LEU A 143 21.12 -20.33 -10.03
C LEU A 143 20.52 -19.00 -9.55
N ILE A 144 21.14 -18.37 -8.56
CA ILE A 144 20.71 -17.05 -8.08
C ILE A 144 20.91 -15.99 -9.17
N ASP A 145 22.01 -16.03 -9.92
CA ASP A 145 22.29 -15.08 -11.00
C ASP A 145 21.44 -15.31 -12.25
N SER A 146 21.02 -16.55 -12.53
CA SER A 146 20.05 -16.85 -13.59
C SER A 146 18.60 -16.50 -13.22
N GLY A 147 18.33 -16.18 -11.95
CA GLY A 147 17.00 -15.90 -11.43
C GLY A 147 16.20 -17.16 -11.05
N ASP A 148 16.83 -18.32 -11.02
CA ASP A 148 16.22 -19.61 -10.65
C ASP A 148 16.15 -19.78 -9.13
N TYR A 149 15.52 -18.81 -8.47
CA TYR A 149 15.50 -18.69 -7.01
C TYR A 149 14.86 -19.89 -6.30
N LEU A 150 13.86 -20.53 -6.90
CA LEU A 150 13.18 -21.69 -6.31
C LEU A 150 14.10 -22.89 -6.21
N ILE A 151 14.90 -23.13 -7.26
CA ILE A 151 15.87 -24.24 -7.29
C ILE A 151 17.01 -23.96 -6.31
N ALA A 152 17.47 -22.72 -6.24
CA ALA A 152 18.45 -22.30 -5.24
C ALA A 152 17.93 -22.51 -3.80
N ALA A 153 16.69 -22.11 -3.52
CA ALA A 153 16.05 -22.31 -2.22
C ALA A 153 15.89 -23.79 -1.87
N GLU A 154 15.50 -24.65 -2.83
CA GLU A 154 15.42 -26.10 -2.65
C GLU A 154 16.78 -26.70 -2.24
N LYS A 155 17.87 -26.34 -2.95
CA LYS A 155 19.23 -26.81 -2.61
C LYS A 155 19.69 -26.35 -1.22
N LEU A 156 19.38 -25.11 -0.84
CA LEU A 156 19.70 -24.57 0.48
C LEU A 156 18.89 -25.26 1.59
N ALA A 157 17.59 -25.46 1.39
CA ALA A 157 16.72 -26.15 2.34
C ALA A 157 17.09 -27.63 2.51
N ALA A 158 17.47 -28.31 1.43
CA ALA A 158 17.96 -29.69 1.45
C ALA A 158 19.29 -29.82 2.23
N SER A 159 20.12 -28.77 2.20
CA SER A 159 21.38 -28.73 2.94
C SER A 159 21.17 -28.48 4.43
N SER A 160 20.31 -27.51 4.80
CA SER A 160 19.98 -27.24 6.20
C SER A 160 18.66 -26.48 6.37
N SER A 161 17.54 -27.20 6.44
CA SER A 161 16.21 -26.61 6.67
C SER A 161 16.13 -25.77 7.95
N LEU A 162 16.78 -26.20 9.03
CA LEU A 162 16.82 -25.46 10.30
C LEU A 162 17.49 -24.08 10.19
N LYS A 163 18.55 -23.98 9.38
CA LYS A 163 19.21 -22.68 9.12
C LYS A 163 18.32 -21.78 8.29
N VAL A 164 17.66 -22.30 7.26
CA VAL A 164 16.67 -21.55 6.46
C VAL A 164 15.55 -21.01 7.35
N ASP A 165 14.95 -21.87 8.17
CA ASP A 165 13.88 -21.49 9.08
C ASP A 165 14.32 -20.41 10.08
N SER A 166 15.53 -20.56 10.63
CA SER A 166 16.11 -19.58 11.53
C SER A 166 16.37 -18.25 10.85
N PHE A 167 16.93 -18.27 9.64
CA PHE A 167 17.21 -17.08 8.84
C PHE A 167 15.93 -16.29 8.56
N ILE A 168 14.87 -16.96 8.08
CA ILE A 168 13.60 -16.29 7.77
C ILE A 168 13.00 -15.65 9.02
N ARG A 169 12.96 -16.39 10.14
CA ARG A 169 12.38 -15.92 11.40
C ARG A 169 13.12 -14.70 11.98
N THR A 170 14.43 -14.60 11.78
CA THR A 170 15.23 -13.50 12.34
C THR A 170 15.33 -12.31 11.42
N LYS A 171 15.55 -12.52 10.11
CA LYS A 171 15.81 -11.46 9.13
C LYS A 171 14.55 -10.71 8.69
N TYR A 172 13.41 -11.39 8.62
CA TYR A 172 12.13 -10.78 8.20
C TYR A 172 11.28 -10.29 9.38
N ARG A 173 11.87 -10.11 10.56
CA ARG A 173 11.17 -9.53 11.70
C ARG A 173 11.23 -8.00 11.65
N ILE A 174 10.07 -7.35 11.62
CA ILE A 174 10.01 -5.89 11.66
C ILE A 174 10.38 -5.34 13.04
N HIS A 175 11.17 -4.26 13.04
CA HIS A 175 11.49 -3.48 14.24
C HIS A 175 10.77 -2.12 14.25
N SER A 176 10.67 -1.47 13.09
CA SER A 176 9.99 -0.18 12.93
C SER A 176 9.35 -0.09 11.54
N VAL A 177 8.17 0.53 11.47
CA VAL A 177 7.45 0.75 10.22
C VAL A 177 8.01 2.00 9.54
N LYS A 178 8.42 1.88 8.27
CA LYS A 178 8.98 2.98 7.46
C LYS A 178 8.49 2.90 6.01
N GLY A 179 8.55 4.03 5.31
CA GLY A 179 8.26 4.17 3.89
C GLY A 179 6.78 4.04 3.50
N ALA A 180 6.56 3.83 2.19
CA ALA A 180 5.27 3.76 1.51
C ALA A 180 4.24 2.80 2.15
N LEU A 181 4.69 1.78 2.90
CA LEU A 181 3.79 0.82 3.55
C LEU A 181 2.81 1.50 4.51
N LYS A 182 3.20 2.63 5.13
CA LYS A 182 2.36 3.43 6.05
C LYS A 182 1.12 4.02 5.40
N GLU A 183 1.13 4.18 4.08
CA GLU A 183 0.00 4.76 3.35
C GLU A 183 -1.08 3.70 3.05
N LEU A 184 -0.76 2.40 3.15
CA LEU A 184 -1.71 1.33 2.81
C LEU A 184 -3.04 1.38 3.58
N PRO A 185 -3.06 1.55 4.92
CA PRO A 185 -4.32 1.61 5.66
C PRO A 185 -5.24 2.77 5.24
N LYS A 186 -4.68 3.82 4.62
CA LYS A 186 -5.43 5.00 4.18
C LYS A 186 -6.12 4.79 2.84
N ILE A 187 -5.61 3.88 2.01
CA ILE A 187 -6.14 3.57 0.67
C ILE A 187 -6.85 2.21 0.58
N ALA A 188 -6.64 1.32 1.55
CA ALA A 188 -7.22 -0.02 1.55
C ALA A 188 -7.70 -0.40 2.95
N ASN A 189 -8.99 -0.68 3.06
CA ASN A 189 -9.64 -1.11 4.30
C ASN A 189 -10.27 -2.51 4.19
N GLY A 190 -9.86 -3.28 3.19
CA GLY A 190 -10.38 -4.63 2.88
C GLY A 190 -9.30 -5.69 2.96
N CYS A 191 -9.26 -6.58 1.97
CA CYS A 191 -8.22 -7.60 1.87
C CYS A 191 -6.88 -7.01 1.41
N VAL A 192 -5.78 -7.55 1.91
CA VAL A 192 -4.41 -7.30 1.45
C VAL A 192 -3.77 -8.64 1.08
N VAL A 193 -3.04 -8.66 -0.03
CA VAL A 193 -2.28 -9.83 -0.50
C VAL A 193 -0.80 -9.49 -0.46
N THR A 194 0.05 -10.42 -0.07
CA THR A 194 1.50 -10.24 -0.11
C THR A 194 2.24 -11.53 -0.44
N THR A 195 3.38 -11.40 -1.12
CA THR A 195 4.36 -12.50 -1.27
C THR A 195 5.33 -12.57 -0.09
N ASN A 196 5.30 -11.63 0.84
CA ASN A 196 6.35 -11.53 1.84
C ASN A 196 6.08 -12.41 3.08
N PHE A 197 7.15 -12.85 3.72
CA PHE A 197 7.10 -13.58 5.00
C PHE A 197 6.97 -12.67 6.21
N ASP A 198 7.45 -11.44 6.09
CA ASP A 198 7.52 -10.48 7.17
C ASP A 198 6.14 -10.13 7.73
N ASN A 199 6.13 -9.58 8.95
CA ASN A 199 4.93 -9.13 9.64
C ASN A 199 4.70 -7.61 9.53
N ALA A 200 5.26 -6.98 8.49
CA ALA A 200 5.23 -5.52 8.37
C ALA A 200 3.81 -5.00 8.14
N ILE A 201 3.04 -5.66 7.28
CA ILE A 201 1.66 -5.28 6.97
C ILE A 201 0.80 -5.31 8.24
N GLU A 202 0.88 -6.39 9.01
CA GLU A 202 0.17 -6.51 10.29
C GLU A 202 0.54 -5.39 11.24
N LYS A 203 1.84 -5.07 11.36
CA LYS A 203 2.29 -4.01 12.25
C LYS A 203 1.80 -2.63 11.83
N VAL A 204 1.78 -2.34 10.53
CA VAL A 204 1.28 -1.07 9.99
C VAL A 204 -0.20 -0.89 10.31
N TYR A 205 -0.99 -1.93 10.07
CA TYR A 205 -2.43 -1.91 10.33
C TYR A 205 -2.72 -1.80 11.83
N GLU A 206 -1.99 -2.55 12.67
CA GLU A 206 -2.09 -2.48 14.14
C GLU A 206 -1.80 -1.07 14.66
N VAL A 207 -0.72 -0.43 14.20
CA VAL A 207 -0.36 0.95 14.59
C VAL A 207 -1.42 1.96 14.14
N SER A 208 -2.14 1.66 13.07
CA SER A 208 -3.24 2.48 12.56
C SER A 208 -4.59 2.18 13.26
N GLY A 209 -4.60 1.31 14.26
CA GLY A 209 -5.82 0.91 14.98
C GLY A 209 -6.74 -0.03 14.20
N ILE A 210 -6.21 -0.71 13.17
CA ILE A 210 -6.97 -1.58 12.26
C ILE A 210 -6.52 -3.03 12.47
N SER A 211 -7.47 -3.92 12.77
CA SER A 211 -7.24 -5.37 12.85
C SER A 211 -7.75 -6.08 11.59
N PHE A 212 -7.13 -7.22 11.27
CA PHE A 212 -7.63 -8.16 10.26
C PHE A 212 -8.62 -9.17 10.90
N ASP A 213 -9.71 -9.45 10.18
CA ASP A 213 -10.80 -10.35 10.57
C ASP A 213 -10.59 -11.80 10.11
N GLY A 214 -9.71 -12.00 9.13
CA GLY A 214 -9.33 -13.30 8.58
C GLY A 214 -7.91 -13.31 8.02
N HIS A 215 -7.26 -14.47 8.02
CA HIS A 215 -5.92 -14.61 7.46
C HIS A 215 -5.73 -15.94 6.75
N MET A 216 -4.84 -15.95 5.77
CA MET A 216 -4.40 -17.15 5.07
C MET A 216 -2.90 -17.07 4.82
N TYR A 217 -2.16 -18.02 5.37
CA TYR A 217 -0.70 -18.10 5.27
C TYR A 217 -0.32 -19.34 4.49
N GLY A 218 0.07 -19.15 3.24
CA GLY A 218 0.25 -20.21 2.28
C GLY A 218 -1.03 -21.04 2.13
N LYS A 219 -0.98 -22.30 2.57
CA LYS A 219 -2.13 -23.24 2.54
C LYS A 219 -3.00 -23.20 3.80
N GLU A 220 -2.54 -22.57 4.88
CA GLU A 220 -3.26 -22.54 6.14
C GLU A 220 -4.23 -21.35 6.12
N GLU A 221 -5.53 -21.63 6.16
CA GLU A 221 -6.57 -20.61 6.19
C GLU A 221 -7.26 -20.54 7.56
N HIS A 222 -7.55 -19.33 8.02
CA HIS A 222 -8.32 -19.08 9.22
C HIS A 222 -9.45 -18.09 8.91
N ASN A 223 -10.65 -18.64 8.71
CA ASN A 223 -11.86 -17.88 8.35
C ASN A 223 -11.71 -16.99 7.10
N PHE A 224 -10.71 -17.25 6.24
CA PHE A 224 -10.38 -16.35 5.12
C PHE A 224 -11.50 -16.23 4.09
N PHE A 225 -11.99 -17.33 3.51
CA PHE A 225 -12.99 -17.29 2.44
C PHE A 225 -14.32 -16.63 2.84
N PRO A 226 -14.95 -16.96 4.00
CA PRO A 226 -16.19 -16.31 4.41
C PRO A 226 -16.04 -14.81 4.66
N ARG A 227 -14.88 -14.39 5.19
CA ARG A 227 -14.56 -12.98 5.48
C ARG A 227 -14.29 -12.21 4.19
N LEU A 228 -13.51 -12.79 3.28
CA LEU A 228 -13.23 -12.24 1.95
C LEU A 228 -14.53 -12.01 1.16
N ALA A 229 -15.46 -12.96 1.17
CA ALA A 229 -16.74 -12.85 0.47
C ALA A 229 -17.64 -11.71 1.01
N LYS A 230 -17.44 -11.30 2.27
CA LYS A 230 -18.14 -10.17 2.89
C LYS A 230 -17.43 -8.83 2.69
N GLY A 231 -16.26 -8.81 2.05
CA GLY A 231 -15.42 -7.62 1.94
C GLY A 231 -14.79 -7.19 3.27
N GLU A 232 -14.67 -8.11 4.23
CA GLU A 232 -14.04 -7.84 5.53
C GLU A 232 -12.51 -7.84 5.42
N ARG A 233 -11.83 -7.33 6.45
CA ARG A 233 -10.38 -7.13 6.42
C ARG A 233 -9.68 -8.48 6.48
N CYS A 234 -8.96 -8.82 5.42
CA CYS A 234 -8.28 -10.11 5.31
C CYS A 234 -6.81 -9.92 4.95
N LEU A 235 -5.95 -10.83 5.40
CA LEU A 235 -4.54 -10.88 4.98
C LEU A 235 -4.22 -12.22 4.34
N LEU A 236 -3.79 -12.20 3.08
CA LEU A 236 -3.29 -13.37 2.37
C LEU A 236 -1.77 -13.25 2.17
N LYS A 237 -1.00 -14.10 2.83
CA LYS A 237 0.44 -14.24 2.59
C LYS A 237 0.71 -15.46 1.73
N LEU A 238 1.14 -15.26 0.49
CA LEU A 238 1.30 -16.35 -0.48
C LEU A 238 2.46 -17.28 -0.15
N HIS A 239 3.54 -16.76 0.44
CA HIS A 239 4.70 -17.59 0.78
C HIS A 239 4.68 -18.12 2.22
N GLY A 240 3.72 -17.70 3.04
CA GLY A 240 3.60 -18.08 4.44
C GLY A 240 4.00 -16.96 5.39
N ASP A 241 4.18 -17.30 6.66
CA ASP A 241 4.46 -16.37 7.75
C ASP A 241 5.76 -16.72 8.46
N ALA A 242 6.66 -15.74 8.64
CA ALA A 242 7.99 -15.93 9.24
C ALA A 242 7.99 -16.56 10.65
N GLN A 243 6.86 -16.55 11.38
CA GLN A 243 6.73 -17.15 12.70
C GLN A 243 6.31 -18.62 12.64
N ASN A 244 5.78 -19.10 11.52
CA ASN A 244 5.28 -20.47 11.35
C ASN A 244 5.84 -21.13 10.09
N ASN A 245 6.93 -21.89 10.26
CA ASN A 245 7.61 -22.58 9.15
C ASN A 245 6.74 -23.60 8.39
N ARG A 246 5.64 -24.09 8.97
CA ARG A 246 4.71 -25.02 8.30
C ARG A 246 3.96 -24.38 7.13
N THR A 247 3.89 -23.06 7.14
CA THR A 247 3.21 -22.24 6.11
C THR A 247 4.11 -21.91 4.94
N TYR A 248 5.42 -22.16 5.05
CA TYR A 248 6.40 -21.73 4.06
C TYR A 248 6.18 -22.36 2.68
N ILE A 249 6.24 -21.51 1.66
CA ILE A 249 6.23 -21.88 0.24
C ILE A 249 7.46 -21.22 -0.41
N LEU A 250 8.54 -21.98 -0.43
CA LEU A 250 9.89 -21.56 -0.81
C LEU A 250 10.49 -22.51 -1.85
N THR A 251 10.32 -23.81 -1.62
CA THR A 251 10.91 -24.87 -2.41
C THR A 251 9.95 -25.34 -3.52
N ASP A 252 10.45 -25.94 -4.58
CA ASP A 252 9.62 -26.42 -5.69
C ASP A 252 8.57 -27.43 -5.22
N GLU A 253 8.93 -28.30 -4.27
CA GLU A 253 7.98 -29.22 -3.67
C GLU A 253 6.86 -28.49 -2.91
N GLN A 254 7.17 -27.44 -2.15
CA GLN A 254 6.17 -26.66 -1.44
C GLN A 254 5.26 -25.91 -2.41
N TYR A 255 5.81 -25.36 -3.50
CA TYR A 255 5.03 -24.73 -4.57
C TYR A 255 4.06 -25.73 -5.22
N LYS A 256 4.54 -26.92 -5.59
CA LYS A 256 3.70 -27.98 -6.16
C LYS A 256 2.57 -28.42 -5.22
N ARG A 257 2.82 -28.45 -3.91
CA ARG A 257 1.77 -28.75 -2.92
C ARG A 257 0.76 -27.60 -2.77
N ALA A 258 1.19 -26.35 -2.90
CA ALA A 258 0.34 -25.18 -2.71
C ALA A 258 -0.49 -24.81 -3.96
N TYR A 259 0.13 -24.89 -5.14
CA TYR A 259 -0.47 -24.51 -6.43
C TYR A 259 -0.89 -25.70 -7.28
N GLY A 260 -0.33 -26.89 -7.03
CA GLY A 260 -0.43 -28.06 -7.91
C GLY A 260 0.78 -28.16 -8.85
N ALA A 261 1.01 -29.34 -9.42
CA ALA A 261 2.05 -29.53 -10.44
C ALA A 261 1.74 -28.72 -11.72
N GLN A 262 0.45 -28.65 -12.04
CA GLN A 262 -0.17 -27.60 -12.84
C GLN A 262 -1.12 -26.85 -11.92
N ILE A 263 -1.42 -25.59 -12.24
CA ILE A 263 -2.28 -24.75 -11.40
C ILE A 263 -3.64 -25.42 -11.22
N ASP A 264 -3.93 -25.82 -9.98
CA ASP A 264 -5.18 -26.47 -9.60
C ASP A 264 -6.04 -25.52 -8.75
N PHE A 265 -7.08 -24.97 -9.38
CA PHE A 265 -8.03 -24.06 -8.73
C PHE A 265 -8.91 -24.72 -7.64
N LYS A 266 -8.76 -26.03 -7.39
CA LYS A 266 -9.37 -26.69 -6.22
C LYS A 266 -8.52 -26.51 -4.96
N LEU A 267 -7.22 -26.25 -5.11
CA LEU A 267 -6.34 -25.98 -3.98
C LEU A 267 -6.65 -24.60 -3.38
N PRO A 268 -6.50 -24.43 -2.06
CA PRO A 268 -6.91 -23.21 -1.37
C PRO A 268 -6.31 -21.94 -1.97
N LEU A 269 -5.00 -21.95 -2.24
CA LEU A 269 -4.29 -20.73 -2.64
C LEU A 269 -4.62 -20.30 -4.09
N PRO A 270 -4.57 -21.17 -5.11
CA PRO A 270 -5.07 -20.83 -6.44
C PRO A 270 -6.54 -20.41 -6.46
N LYS A 271 -7.38 -21.06 -5.64
CA LYS A 271 -8.78 -20.69 -5.48
C LYS A 271 -8.95 -19.27 -4.95
N ALA A 272 -8.23 -18.92 -3.88
CA ALA A 272 -8.24 -17.59 -3.28
C ALA A 272 -7.73 -16.52 -4.27
N LEU A 273 -6.58 -16.78 -4.92
CA LEU A 273 -6.02 -15.87 -5.91
C LEU A 273 -6.97 -15.65 -7.09
N ARG A 274 -7.57 -16.71 -7.63
CA ARG A 274 -8.57 -16.58 -8.70
C ARG A 274 -9.75 -15.75 -8.25
N GLN A 275 -10.31 -16.03 -7.07
CA GLN A 275 -11.45 -15.27 -6.54
C GLN A 275 -11.12 -13.78 -6.43
N ILE A 276 -9.98 -13.43 -5.84
CA ILE A 276 -9.53 -12.04 -5.68
C ILE A 276 -9.33 -11.36 -7.05
N TYR A 277 -8.67 -12.06 -7.97
CA TYR A 277 -8.35 -11.54 -9.30
C TYR A 277 -9.61 -11.23 -10.12
N ILE A 278 -10.65 -12.07 -10.04
CA ILE A 278 -11.90 -11.84 -10.79
C ILE A 278 -12.86 -10.88 -10.09
N SER A 279 -12.83 -10.77 -8.74
CA SER A 279 -13.85 -10.01 -7.99
C SER A 279 -13.44 -8.58 -7.64
N SER A 280 -12.14 -8.27 -7.68
CA SER A 280 -11.59 -7.05 -7.10
C SER A 280 -10.48 -6.45 -7.97
N THR A 281 -10.27 -5.15 -7.86
CA THR A 281 -9.14 -4.48 -8.52
C THR A 281 -7.89 -4.65 -7.68
N LEU A 282 -6.87 -5.31 -8.22
CA LEU A 282 -5.56 -5.42 -7.58
C LEU A 282 -4.73 -4.15 -7.82
N LEU A 283 -3.99 -3.74 -6.79
CA LEU A 283 -2.94 -2.71 -6.87
C LEU A 283 -1.59 -3.33 -6.51
N PHE A 284 -0.74 -3.61 -7.51
CA PHE A 284 0.58 -4.19 -7.31
C PHE A 284 1.60 -3.12 -6.88
N LEU A 285 2.27 -3.37 -5.76
CA LEU A 285 3.24 -2.45 -5.14
C LEU A 285 4.51 -3.22 -4.76
N GLY A 286 5.67 -2.70 -5.13
CA GLY A 286 6.96 -3.33 -4.79
C GLY A 286 7.15 -4.73 -5.38
N CYS A 287 6.40 -5.07 -6.42
CA CYS A 287 6.48 -6.34 -7.15
C CYS A 287 7.19 -6.09 -8.48
N SER A 288 8.23 -6.87 -8.81
CA SER A 288 8.86 -6.75 -10.13
C SER A 288 7.96 -7.25 -11.25
N LEU A 289 7.00 -8.15 -10.96
CA LEU A 289 6.08 -8.76 -11.93
C LEU A 289 6.82 -9.37 -13.14
N GLU A 290 7.87 -10.16 -12.89
CA GLU A 290 8.71 -10.73 -13.96
C GLU A 290 8.50 -12.22 -14.16
N LYS A 291 8.65 -13.03 -13.11
CA LYS A 291 8.52 -14.50 -13.15
C LYS A 291 8.06 -15.01 -11.79
N ASP A 292 6.75 -15.05 -11.59
CA ASP A 292 6.15 -15.67 -10.41
C ASP A 292 4.97 -16.54 -10.86
N ARG A 293 4.76 -17.69 -10.20
CA ARG A 293 3.60 -18.57 -10.41
C ARG A 293 2.28 -17.82 -10.27
N THR A 294 2.26 -16.75 -9.49
CA THR A 294 1.12 -15.84 -9.37
C THR A 294 0.75 -15.20 -10.72
N LEU A 295 1.73 -14.77 -11.52
CA LEU A 295 1.48 -14.22 -12.86
C LEU A 295 1.01 -15.29 -13.84
N ASP A 296 1.59 -16.49 -13.78
CA ASP A 296 1.14 -17.61 -14.60
C ASP A 296 -0.33 -17.95 -14.31
N LEU A 297 -0.73 -17.89 -13.03
CA LEU A 297 -2.12 -18.05 -12.62
C LEU A 297 -3.01 -16.97 -13.23
N PHE A 298 -2.62 -15.70 -13.15
CA PHE A 298 -3.41 -14.60 -13.70
C PHE A 298 -3.54 -14.70 -15.22
N LYS A 299 -2.47 -15.08 -15.93
CA LYS A 299 -2.53 -15.40 -17.37
C LYS A 299 -3.52 -16.51 -17.65
N GLN A 300 -3.45 -17.63 -16.93
CA GLN A 300 -4.37 -18.75 -17.12
C GLN A 300 -5.82 -18.38 -16.83
N VAL A 301 -6.08 -17.56 -15.80
CA VAL A 301 -7.44 -17.08 -15.50
C VAL A 301 -7.94 -16.14 -16.60
N LYS A 302 -7.08 -15.28 -17.15
CA LYS A 302 -7.44 -14.34 -18.21
C LYS A 302 -7.65 -15.04 -19.57
N GLU A 303 -6.78 -15.99 -19.92
CA GLU A 303 -6.84 -16.79 -21.15
C GLU A 303 -7.99 -17.79 -21.16
N GLY A 304 -8.46 -18.22 -19.98
CA GLY A 304 -9.60 -19.11 -19.86
C GLY A 304 -10.91 -18.51 -20.38
N GLU A 305 -11.00 -17.19 -20.54
CA GLU A 305 -12.19 -16.42 -20.98
C GLU A 305 -13.49 -16.68 -20.20
N ASP A 306 -13.45 -17.49 -19.14
CA ASP A 306 -14.58 -17.84 -18.29
C ASP A 306 -15.10 -16.65 -17.46
N TYR A 307 -14.31 -15.58 -17.33
CA TYR A 307 -14.58 -14.47 -16.44
C TYR A 307 -14.22 -13.12 -17.07
N GLU A 308 -15.06 -12.12 -16.84
CA GLU A 308 -14.70 -10.71 -17.08
C GLU A 308 -13.77 -10.24 -15.96
N VAL A 309 -12.46 -10.23 -16.25
CA VAL A 309 -11.43 -9.76 -15.32
C VAL A 309 -11.47 -8.23 -15.24
N PRO A 310 -11.63 -7.63 -14.05
CA PRO A 310 -11.63 -6.18 -13.88
C PRO A 310 -10.25 -5.59 -14.24
N LEU A 311 -10.20 -4.27 -14.41
CA LEU A 311 -8.94 -3.57 -14.53
C LEU A 311 -8.16 -3.68 -13.22
N HIS A 312 -6.85 -3.83 -13.32
CA HIS A 312 -5.89 -3.84 -12.21
C HIS A 312 -4.83 -2.77 -12.45
N PHE A 313 -4.07 -2.42 -11.42
CA PHE A 313 -3.06 -1.36 -11.47
C PHE A 313 -1.73 -1.84 -10.89
N ALA A 314 -0.61 -1.31 -11.38
CA ALA A 314 0.71 -1.56 -10.82
C ALA A 314 1.53 -0.27 -10.77
N ILE A 315 2.15 0.06 -9.64
CA ILE A 315 3.07 1.21 -9.55
C ILE A 315 4.50 0.67 -9.69
N LEU A 316 5.17 1.01 -10.79
CA LEU A 316 6.42 0.38 -11.20
C LEU A 316 7.49 1.41 -11.63
N PRO A 317 8.78 1.11 -11.42
CA PRO A 317 9.85 1.93 -11.96
C PRO A 317 9.85 1.82 -13.48
N LYS A 318 10.02 2.94 -14.17
CA LYS A 318 10.05 2.99 -15.63
C LYS A 318 11.39 2.44 -16.13
N PRO A 319 11.41 1.37 -16.94
CA PRO A 319 12.64 0.90 -17.56
C PRO A 319 13.35 2.03 -18.34
N VAL A 320 14.67 2.07 -18.25
CA VAL A 320 15.50 3.07 -18.96
C VAL A 320 15.37 2.93 -20.48
N GLU A 321 15.26 1.69 -20.97
CA GLU A 321 15.18 1.38 -22.39
C GLU A 321 13.73 1.36 -22.88
N GLN A 322 13.41 2.14 -23.92
CA GLN A 322 12.03 2.24 -24.43
C GLN A 322 11.46 0.92 -24.97
N SER A 323 12.31 0.04 -25.53
CA SER A 323 11.91 -1.31 -25.97
C SER A 323 11.35 -2.11 -24.79
N LYS A 324 12.08 -2.13 -23.67
CA LYS A 324 11.68 -2.79 -22.43
C LYS A 324 10.42 -2.19 -21.81
N VAL A 325 10.24 -0.87 -21.90
CA VAL A 325 8.97 -0.23 -21.49
C VAL A 325 7.81 -0.84 -22.28
N ARG A 326 7.89 -0.86 -23.62
CA ARG A 326 6.82 -1.40 -24.47
C ARG A 326 6.56 -2.89 -24.24
N GLU A 327 7.62 -3.69 -24.08
CA GLU A 327 7.49 -5.12 -23.79
C GLU A 327 6.77 -5.35 -22.45
N LYS A 328 7.15 -4.60 -21.41
CA LYS A 328 6.53 -4.66 -20.09
C LYS A 328 5.08 -4.19 -20.12
N GLU A 329 4.80 -3.08 -20.80
CA GLU A 329 3.44 -2.57 -20.98
C GLU A 329 2.55 -3.59 -21.70
N ASN A 330 3.00 -4.15 -22.82
CA ASN A 330 2.25 -5.17 -23.55
C ASN A 330 1.97 -6.41 -22.68
N LEU A 331 2.95 -6.86 -21.91
CA LEU A 331 2.79 -7.98 -20.99
C LEU A 331 1.72 -7.67 -19.93
N LEU A 332 1.80 -6.52 -19.26
CA LEU A 332 0.85 -6.14 -18.20
C LEU A 332 -0.56 -5.93 -18.73
N LEU A 333 -0.69 -5.23 -19.87
CA LEU A 333 -1.98 -4.98 -20.51
C LEU A 333 -2.65 -6.28 -21.00
N SER A 334 -1.87 -7.27 -21.45
CA SER A 334 -2.41 -8.58 -21.84
C SER A 334 -3.13 -9.32 -20.70
N ILE A 335 -2.80 -8.99 -19.45
CA ILE A 335 -3.42 -9.52 -18.23
C ILE A 335 -4.23 -8.46 -17.47
N ASN A 336 -4.74 -7.44 -18.16
CA ASN A 336 -5.58 -6.37 -17.61
C ASN A 336 -4.93 -5.55 -16.48
N ILE A 337 -3.59 -5.42 -16.45
CA ILE A 337 -2.87 -4.58 -15.49
C ILE A 337 -2.39 -3.30 -16.18
N GLN A 338 -2.83 -2.15 -15.67
CA GLN A 338 -2.38 -0.81 -16.09
C GLN A 338 -1.20 -0.35 -15.23
N PRO A 339 -0.01 -0.11 -15.82
CA PRO A 339 1.11 0.42 -15.08
C PRO A 339 0.97 1.94 -14.84
N ILE A 340 1.40 2.38 -13.67
CA ILE A 340 1.74 3.77 -13.34
C ILE A 340 3.24 3.81 -13.11
N TRP A 341 3.94 4.45 -14.04
CA TRP A 341 5.38 4.56 -14.10
C TRP A 341 5.90 5.71 -13.22
N TYR A 342 6.93 5.43 -12.43
CA TYR A 342 7.76 6.46 -11.80
C TYR A 342 9.22 6.33 -12.27
N PRO A 343 10.06 7.37 -12.16
CA PRO A 343 11.45 7.30 -12.60
C PRO A 343 12.23 6.21 -11.88
N ASP A 344 13.08 5.48 -12.61
CA ASP A 344 13.92 4.42 -12.05
C ASP A 344 14.78 4.94 -10.87
N GLU A 345 15.02 4.08 -9.88
CA GLU A 345 15.72 4.39 -8.61
C GLU A 345 15.04 5.45 -7.70
N GLN A 346 13.97 6.12 -8.14
CA GLN A 346 13.26 7.13 -7.35
C GLN A 346 12.05 6.52 -6.63
N HIS A 347 12.32 5.52 -5.79
CA HIS A 347 11.28 4.76 -5.07
C HIS A 347 10.43 5.59 -4.09
N GLN A 348 10.88 6.80 -3.73
CA GLN A 348 10.09 7.74 -2.92
C GLN A 348 8.74 8.07 -3.58
N PHE A 349 8.68 8.10 -4.92
CA PHE A 349 7.42 8.33 -5.64
C PHE A 349 6.35 7.29 -5.36
N VAL A 350 6.69 6.07 -4.90
CA VAL A 350 5.68 5.11 -4.48
C VAL A 350 4.92 5.65 -3.27
N GLU A 351 5.62 6.15 -2.26
CA GLU A 351 4.99 6.77 -1.08
C GLU A 351 4.22 8.02 -1.47
N ASP A 352 4.80 8.88 -2.29
CA ASP A 352 4.18 10.14 -2.69
C ASP A 352 2.90 9.92 -3.54
N ILE A 353 2.91 8.93 -4.44
CA ILE A 353 1.72 8.56 -5.22
C ILE A 353 0.64 7.97 -4.31
N LEU A 354 0.99 7.09 -3.35
CA LEU A 354 0.01 6.53 -2.41
C LEU A 354 -0.61 7.61 -1.52
N ALA A 355 0.20 8.55 -1.04
CA ALA A 355 -0.27 9.69 -0.25
C ALA A 355 -1.21 10.58 -1.08
N LEU A 356 -0.86 10.87 -2.34
CA LEU A 356 -1.70 11.63 -3.26
C LEU A 356 -3.03 10.90 -3.55
N LEU A 357 -3.00 9.58 -3.77
CA LEU A 357 -4.20 8.76 -3.95
C LEU A 357 -5.11 8.83 -2.72
N SER A 358 -4.54 8.75 -1.51
CA SER A 358 -5.30 8.90 -0.26
C SER A 358 -5.98 10.26 -0.17
N ASP A 359 -5.25 11.35 -0.39
CA ASP A 359 -5.78 12.70 -0.22
C ASP A 359 -6.85 13.03 -1.28
N VAL A 360 -6.66 12.59 -2.54
CA VAL A 360 -7.65 12.80 -3.61
C VAL A 360 -8.89 11.91 -3.42
N SER A 361 -8.72 10.63 -3.07
CA SER A 361 -9.86 9.70 -2.87
C SER A 361 -10.75 10.08 -1.69
N GLN A 362 -10.18 10.75 -0.67
CA GLN A 362 -10.89 11.30 0.48
C GLN A 362 -11.40 12.73 0.25
N LYS A 363 -11.28 13.25 -0.98
CA LYS A 363 -11.70 14.60 -1.40
C LYS A 363 -11.02 15.74 -0.61
N ARG A 364 -9.81 15.52 -0.09
CA ARG A 364 -9.00 16.55 0.57
C ARG A 364 -8.28 17.45 -0.43
N LEU A 365 -8.09 16.96 -1.66
CA LEU A 365 -7.42 17.66 -2.75
C LEU A 365 -8.23 17.51 -4.03
N ASN A 366 -8.56 18.64 -4.68
CA ASN A 366 -9.27 18.63 -5.96
C ASN A 366 -8.33 18.91 -7.14
N LEU A 367 -8.01 17.85 -7.90
CA LEU A 367 -7.16 17.95 -9.09
C LEU A 367 -7.92 18.26 -10.39
N GLN A 368 -9.26 18.20 -10.39
CA GLN A 368 -10.08 18.37 -11.60
C GLN A 368 -10.25 19.85 -12.01
N GLU A 369 -10.18 20.79 -11.07
CA GLU A 369 -10.32 22.21 -11.38
C GLU A 369 -9.11 22.82 -12.10
N THR A 370 -7.95 22.16 -12.04
CA THR A 370 -6.71 22.67 -12.64
C THR A 370 -6.69 22.55 -14.17
N GLU A 371 -7.59 21.77 -14.77
CA GLU A 371 -7.72 21.67 -16.23
C GLU A 371 -8.49 22.84 -16.85
N ARG A 372 -9.23 23.64 -16.07
CA ARG A 372 -10.01 24.78 -16.60
C ARG A 372 -9.23 26.09 -16.72
N LYS A 373 -7.98 26.13 -16.27
CA LYS A 373 -7.16 27.36 -16.24
C LYS A 373 -5.87 27.31 -17.10
N VAL A 374 -5.75 26.35 -18.02
CA VAL A 374 -4.61 26.30 -18.98
C VAL A 374 -5.11 26.50 -20.41
#